data_AF-A0A0N4U9F1-F1
#
_entry.id   AF-A0A0N4U9F1-F1
#
_cell.length_a   1.000
_cell.length_b   1.000
_cell.length_c   1.000
_cell.angle_alpha   90.00
_cell.angle_beta   90.00
_cell.angle_gamma   90.00
#
_symmetry.space_group_name_H-M   'P 1'
#
loop_
_entity.id
_entity.type
_entity.pdbx_description
1 polymer ?
#
loop_
_entity_poly.entity_id
_entity_poly.type
_entity_poly.pdbx_seq_one_letter_code
_entity_poly.pdbx_strand_id
1 'polypeptide(L)' 'MCNIETNGSLLERFWTIGVAGTVIALFGVICNAMLTIIFLTRRMYRHSPFFFLGFVAFYDTLLDFNYIILLVKFRD' A
#
# COMPACT_ATOMS: atom_id res chain seq x y z
N MET A 1 11.85 23.69 -27.53
CA MET A 1 12.65 23.17 -26.39
C MET A 1 11.80 22.84 -25.16
N CYS A 2 10.63 23.46 -24.95
CA CYS A 2 9.76 23.24 -23.77
C CYS A 2 9.28 21.77 -23.54
N ASN A 3 9.23 20.90 -24.56
CA ASN A 3 8.73 19.53 -24.38
C ASN A 3 9.77 18.54 -23.83
N ILE A 4 11.07 18.83 -23.90
CA ILE A 4 12.09 17.86 -23.44
C ILE A 4 12.27 17.98 -21.92
N GLU A 5 12.27 19.20 -21.37
CA GLU A 5 12.41 19.43 -19.92
C GLU A 5 11.19 18.92 -19.13
N THR A 6 9.98 19.04 -19.68
CA THR A 6 8.76 18.54 -19.03
C THR A 6 8.76 17.01 -18.98
N ASN A 7 9.18 16.33 -20.05
CA ASN A 7 9.21 14.87 -20.09
C ASN A 7 10.23 14.28 -19.10
N GLY A 8 11.42 14.87 -19.00
CA GLY A 8 12.45 14.43 -18.06
C GLY A 8 12.01 14.58 -16.60
N SER A 9 11.46 15.74 -16.25
CA SER A 9 10.98 16.00 -14.88
C SER A 9 9.77 15.14 -14.48
N LEU A 10 8.89 14.80 -15.42
CA LEU A 10 7.80 13.86 -15.17
C LEU A 10 8.34 12.45 -14.90
N LEU A 11 9.28 11.96 -15.72
CA LEU A 11 9.87 10.64 -15.54
C LEU A 11 10.56 10.49 -14.17
N GLU A 12 11.34 11.50 -13.76
CA GLU A 12 12.01 11.51 -12.46
C GLU A 12 11.01 11.50 -11.29
N ARG A 13 9.91 12.27 -11.41
CA ARG A 13 8.82 12.27 -10.42
C ARG A 13 8.13 10.92 -10.34
N PHE A 14 7.78 10.32 -11.49
CA PHE A 14 7.17 8.99 -11.53
C PHE A 14 8.07 7.93 -10.92
N TRP A 15 9.38 7.98 -11.23
CA TRP A 15 10.36 7.06 -10.65
C TRP A 15 10.44 7.20 -9.13
N THR A 16 10.56 8.44 -8.64
CA THR A 16 10.67 8.72 -7.19
C THR A 16 9.42 8.29 -6.45
N ILE A 17 8.23 8.59 -6.99
CA ILE A 17 6.94 8.20 -6.41
C ILE A 17 6.77 6.68 -6.43
N GLY A 18 7.15 6.01 -7.52
CA GLY A 18 7.09 4.55 -7.62
C GLY A 18 7.99 3.87 -6.61
N VAL A 19 9.26 4.27 -6.50
CA VAL A 19 10.20 3.69 -5.54
C VAL A 19 9.76 3.98 -4.10
N ALA A 20 9.46 5.24 -3.75
CA ALA A 20 9.05 5.57 -2.39
C ALA A 20 7.72 4.90 -2.01
N GLY A 21 6.76 4.91 -2.93
CA GLY A 21 5.46 4.30 -2.71
C GLY A 21 5.53 2.79 -2.58
N THR A 22 6.39 2.08 -3.33
CA THR A 22 6.57 0.63 -3.13
C THR A 22 7.11 0.29 -1.75
N VAL A 23 8.06 1.07 -1.23
CA VAL A 23 8.60 0.86 0.13
C VAL A 23 7.50 1.05 1.17
N ILE A 24 6.69 2.11 1.04
CA ILE A 24 5.55 2.38 1.93
C ILE A 24 4.50 1.27 1.84
N ALA A 25 4.15 0.83 0.61
CA ALA A 25 3.18 -0.23 0.41
C ALA A 25 3.65 -1.56 0.99
N LEU A 26 4.93 -1.93 0.84
CA LEU A 26 5.49 -3.14 1.46
C LEU A 26 5.39 -3.09 2.99
N PHE A 27 5.71 -1.93 3.57
CA PHE A 27 5.55 -1.72 5.00
C PHE A 27 4.08 -1.82 5.44
N GLY A 28 3.17 -1.20 4.67
CA GLY A 28 1.72 -1.27 4.85
C GLY A 28 1.20 -2.70 4.82
N VAL A 29 1.55 -3.49 3.81
CA VAL A 29 1.19 -4.91 3.72
C VAL A 29 1.59 -5.67 4.98
N ILE A 30 2.83 -5.50 5.45
CA ILE A 30 3.35 -6.23 6.61
C ILE A 30 2.59 -5.82 7.88
N CYS A 31 2.53 -4.52 8.17
CA CYS A 31 1.90 -4.02 9.40
C CYS A 31 0.40 -4.29 9.44
N ASN A 32 -0.29 -4.04 8.34
CA ASN A 32 -1.73 -4.24 8.25
C ASN A 32 -2.10 -5.72 8.25
N ALA A 33 -1.31 -6.60 7.63
CA ALA A 33 -1.53 -8.04 7.74
C ALA A 33 -1.40 -8.52 9.19
N MET A 34 -0.41 -8.02 9.94
CA MET A 34 -0.27 -8.33 11.36
C MET A 34 -1.48 -7.83 12.17
N LEU A 35 -1.95 -6.60 11.93
CA LEU A 35 -3.12 -6.04 12.60
C LEU A 35 -4.40 -6.82 12.28
N THR A 36 -4.61 -7.19 11.02
CA THR A 36 -5.70 -8.06 10.57
C THR A 36 -5.69 -9.39 11.33
N ILE A 37 -4.54 -10.07 11.38
CA ILE A 37 -4.41 -11.34 12.11
C ILE A 37 -4.74 -11.14 13.59
N ILE A 38 -4.20 -10.09 14.23
CA ILE A 38 -4.45 -9.85 15.65
C ILE A 38 -5.94 -9.59 15.92
N PHE A 39 -6.56 -8.65 15.20
CA PHE A 39 -7.93 -8.23 15.49
C PHE A 39 -9.00 -9.23 15.06
N LEU A 40 -8.79 -9.97 13.97
CA LEU A 40 -9.77 -10.96 13.50
C LEU A 40 -9.62 -12.32 14.20
N THR A 41 -8.40 -12.73 14.58
CA THR A 41 -8.18 -14.06 15.18
C THR A 41 -8.33 -14.07 16.70
N ARG A 42 -7.91 -13.02 17.41
CA ARG A 42 -7.92 -13.03 18.88
C ARG A 42 -9.34 -12.82 19.43
N ARG A 43 -9.84 -13.79 20.18
CA ARG A 43 -11.18 -13.75 20.81
C ARG A 43 -11.43 -12.52 21.69
N MET A 44 -10.37 -11.99 22.32
CA MET A 44 -10.42 -10.76 23.12
C MET A 44 -10.93 -9.56 22.31
N TYR A 45 -10.50 -9.44 21.04
CA TYR A 45 -10.88 -8.29 20.21
C TYR A 45 -12.19 -8.49 19.47
N ARG A 46 -12.61 -9.73 19.20
CA ARG A 46 -13.84 -10.02 18.42
C ARG A 46 -15.13 -9.46 19.01
N HIS A 47 -15.19 -9.29 20.33
CA HIS A 47 -16.34 -8.69 21.03
C HIS A 47 -16.09 -7.23 21.43
N SER A 48 -14.98 -6.65 20.97
CA SER A 48 -14.59 -5.27 21.23
C SER A 48 -14.85 -4.40 20.00
N PRO A 49 -14.99 -3.07 20.15
CA PRO A 49 -15.09 -2.15 19.01
C PRO A 49 -13.86 -2.21 18.08
N PHE A 50 -12.72 -2.73 18.56
CA PHE A 50 -11.51 -2.89 17.75
C PHE A 50 -11.62 -4.01 16.70
N PHE A 51 -12.63 -4.89 16.76
CA PHE A 51 -12.83 -5.91 15.73
C PHE A 51 -12.97 -5.31 14.33
N PHE A 52 -13.66 -4.16 14.22
CA PHE A 52 -13.83 -3.45 12.96
C PHE A 52 -12.49 -2.99 12.36
N LEU A 53 -11.52 -2.60 13.19
CA LEU A 53 -10.17 -2.23 12.71
C LEU A 53 -9.46 -3.39 12.01
N GLY A 54 -9.80 -4.64 12.33
CA GLY A 54 -9.29 -5.80 11.61
C GLY A 54 -9.70 -5.81 10.14
N PHE A 55 -10.95 -5.45 9.84
CA PHE A 55 -11.44 -5.33 8.46
C PHE A 55 -10.86 -4.10 7.76
N VAL A 56 -10.68 -2.99 8.47
CA VAL A 56 -10.01 -1.80 7.93
C VAL A 56 -8.57 -2.14 7.53
N ALA A 57 -7.80 -2.78 8.42
CA ALA A 57 -6.44 -3.23 8.12
C ALA A 57 -6.42 -4.24 6.98
N PHE A 58 -7.41 -5.15 6.92
CA PHE A 58 -7.49 -6.10 5.81
C PHE A 58 -7.70 -5.39 4.48
N TYR A 59 -8.61 -4.41 4.43
CA TYR A 59 -8.83 -3.63 3.23
C TYR A 59 -7.59 -2.82 2.83
N ASP A 60 -6.87 -2.27 3.81
CA ASP A 60 -5.62 -1.54 3.56
C ASP A 60 -4.55 -2.46 2.92
N THR A 61 -4.40 -3.71 3.41
CA THR A 61 -3.50 -4.67 2.74
C THR A 61 -3.89 -4.93 1.29
N LEU A 62 -5.19 -5.01 0.96
CA LEU A 62 -5.65 -5.21 -0.41
C LEU A 62 -5.31 -4.01 -1.30
N LEU A 63 -5.42 -2.79 -0.77
CA LEU A 63 -5.03 -1.57 -1.47
C LEU A 63 -3.51 -1.53 -1.72
N ASP A 64 -2.70 -1.87 -0.73
CA ASP A 64 -1.25 -1.92 -0.87
C ASP A 64 -0.83 -2.97 -1.92
N PHE A 65 -1.44 -4.16 -1.90
CA PHE A 65 -1.22 -5.17 -2.93
C PHE A 65 -1.59 -4.66 -4.33
N ASN A 66 -2.74 -3.99 -4.46
CA ASN A 66 -3.17 -3.44 -5.75
C ASN A 66 -2.19 -2.37 -6.25
N TYR A 67 -1.71 -1.49 -5.36
CA TYR A 67 -0.69 -0.49 -5.71
C TYR A 67 0.59 -1.15 -6.26
N ILE A 68 1.09 -2.18 -5.58
CA ILE A 68 2.28 -2.92 -6.02
C ILE A 68 2.03 -3.57 -7.39
N ILE A 69 0.88 -4.23 -7.60
CA ILE A 69 0.51 -4.86 -8.87
C ILE A 69 0.46 -3.83 -10.01
N LEU A 70 -0.17 -2.66 -9.76
CA LEU A 70 -0.26 -1.59 -10.75
C LEU A 70 1.12 -1.06 -11.14
N LEU A 71 2.03 -0.90 -10.19
CA LEU A 71 3.40 -0.46 -10.48
C LEU A 71 4.21 -1.50 -11.24
N VAL A 72 4.11 -2.79 -10.87
CA VAL A 72 4.78 -3.86 -11.61
C VAL A 72 4.26 -3.91 -13.03
N LYS A 73 2.94 -3.82 -13.23
CA LYS A 73 2.31 -3.80 -14.56
C LYS A 73 2.66 -2.55 -15.37
N PHE A 74 2.93 -1.42 -14.73
CA PHE A 74 3.36 -0.21 -15.42
C PHE A 74 4.83 -0.28 -15.88
N ARG A 75 5.63 -1.16 -15.26
CA ARG A 75 7.03 -1.37 -15.61
C ARG A 75 7.22 -2.29 -16.82
N ASP A 76 6.33 -3.27 -16.99
CA ASP A 76 6.32 -4.23 -18.11
C ASP A 76 5.71 -3.62 -19.39
#